data_AF-A0A0N4WL07-F1
#
_entry.id   AF-A0A0N4WL07-F1
#
_cell.length_a   1.000
_cell.length_b   1.000
_cell.length_c   1.000
_cell.angle_alpha   90.00
_cell.angle_beta   90.00
_cell.angle_gamma   90.00
#
_symmetry.space_group_name_H-M   'P 1'
#
loop_
_entity.id
_entity.type
_entity.pdbx_description
1 polymer ?
#
loop_
_entity_poly.entity_id
_entity_poly.type
_entity_poly.pdbx_seq_one_letter_code
_entity_poly.pdbx_strand_id
1 'polypeptide(L)'
;MSWDSPLRFGGPQATGSEVDEDEDDSVVTPAEARKVAERERKKEEVRKRLEEASRAKKAKKGFLTPERKKKLRKLLMMKAAEDLKQQQMLKEQERQRVLQERIIPLPDLDECDDLEEVYNQMRDRLIALESENYDVSYIVRQKDFEINELTIAVNDLRGKFVKPTLKKVSKTEGKFDKLKKKEAAKVDFRSNLKQVDKNQFAMDEVKKYWKSKLVKYQRVVKLIPNSKCRYLDGSKQ
;
A
#
# COMPACT_ATOMS: atom_id res chain seq x y z
N MET A 1 -29.03 -1.76 37.89
CA MET A 1 -27.82 -0.99 37.52
C MET A 1 -27.48 -1.29 36.06
N SER A 2 -27.93 -0.46 35.13
CA SER A 2 -27.66 -0.64 33.68
C SER A 2 -26.42 0.15 33.27
N TRP A 3 -25.52 -0.55 32.59
CA TRP A 3 -24.35 0.01 31.94
C TRP A 3 -24.77 0.62 30.61
N ASP A 4 -24.89 1.95 30.54
CA ASP A 4 -25.02 2.65 29.27
C ASP A 4 -24.37 4.03 29.40
N SER A 5 -23.15 4.16 28.88
CA SER A 5 -22.48 5.44 28.67
C SER A 5 -21.99 5.44 27.23
N PRO A 6 -22.66 6.17 26.32
CA PRO A 6 -22.22 6.27 24.94
C PRO A 6 -20.91 7.05 24.89
N LEU A 7 -19.83 6.39 24.45
CA LEU A 7 -18.59 7.01 23.97
C LEU A 7 -18.93 8.00 22.85
N ARG A 8 -19.15 9.27 23.19
CA ARG A 8 -19.36 10.34 22.24
C ARG A 8 -18.00 10.83 21.73
N PHE A 9 -17.65 10.34 20.55
CA PHE A 9 -16.51 10.76 19.75
C PHE A 9 -16.49 12.29 19.59
N GLY A 10 -15.34 12.92 19.87
CA GLY A 10 -15.14 14.36 19.87
C GLY A 10 -15.50 15.02 18.53
N GLY A 11 -16.58 15.80 18.56
CA GLY A 11 -16.85 16.84 17.57
C GLY A 11 -16.17 18.15 17.98
N PRO A 12 -15.97 19.10 17.04
CA PRO A 12 -15.39 20.40 17.34
C PRO A 12 -16.27 21.11 18.37
N GLN A 13 -15.73 21.36 19.57
CA GLN A 13 -16.35 22.27 20.52
C GLN A 13 -16.33 23.66 19.89
N ALA A 14 -17.47 24.07 19.35
CA ALA A 14 -17.79 25.48 19.21
C ALA A 14 -18.02 26.00 20.64
N THR A 15 -16.96 26.44 21.31
CA THR A 15 -17.08 27.35 22.43
C THR A 15 -17.56 28.66 21.82
N GLY A 16 -18.82 29.00 22.10
CA GLY A 16 -19.34 30.33 21.86
C GLY A 16 -18.37 31.32 22.50
N SER A 17 -17.82 32.21 21.67
CA SER A 17 -17.23 33.43 22.13
C SER A 17 -18.36 34.28 22.70
N GLU A 18 -18.69 34.03 23.96
CA GLU A 18 -19.09 35.09 24.86
C GLU A 18 -17.92 36.06 24.85
N VAL A 19 -18.16 37.21 24.25
CA VAL A 19 -17.19 38.30 24.15
C VAL A 19 -17.18 38.91 25.54
N ASP A 20 -16.41 38.31 26.44
CA ASP A 20 -15.89 39.01 27.60
C ASP A 20 -14.99 40.12 27.03
N GLU A 21 -15.49 41.35 27.12
CA GLU A 21 -14.73 42.58 26.98
C GLU A 21 -13.76 42.68 28.16
N ASP A 22 -12.73 41.84 28.17
CA ASP A 22 -11.54 42.06 28.97
C ASP A 22 -10.46 42.65 28.06
N GLU A 23 -10.30 43.97 28.17
CA GLU A 23 -9.12 44.71 27.76
C GLU A 23 -7.85 44.06 28.33
N ASP A 24 -7.18 43.20 27.57
CA ASP A 24 -5.75 42.92 27.71
C ASP A 24 -5.01 43.47 26.50
N ASP A 25 -4.80 44.78 26.53
CA ASP A 25 -3.87 45.52 25.67
C ASP A 25 -2.42 45.14 26.06
N SER A 26 -2.06 43.87 25.83
CA SER A 26 -0.67 43.43 25.89
C SER A 26 0.07 44.02 24.71
N VAL A 27 0.68 45.18 24.94
CA VAL A 27 1.59 45.89 24.03
C VAL A 27 2.51 44.89 23.33
N VAL A 28 2.19 44.55 22.07
CA VAL A 28 3.06 43.71 21.24
C VAL A 28 4.38 44.43 21.15
N THR A 29 5.40 43.87 21.81
CA THR A 29 6.69 44.52 21.83
C THR A 29 7.21 44.62 20.38
N PRO A 30 7.89 45.72 19.98
CA PRO A 30 8.45 45.86 18.63
C PRO A 30 9.35 44.68 18.23
N ALA A 31 9.90 43.94 19.21
CA ALA A 31 10.68 42.74 19.02
C ALA A 31 9.84 41.52 18.57
N GLU A 32 8.62 41.35 19.09
CA GLU A 32 7.71 40.27 18.70
C GLU A 32 7.10 40.50 17.32
N ALA A 33 6.73 41.74 17.00
CA ALA A 33 6.28 42.12 15.66
C ALA A 33 7.36 41.85 14.60
N ARG A 34 8.63 42.13 14.90
CA ARG A 34 9.77 41.79 14.02
C ARG A 34 9.94 40.28 13.84
N LYS A 35 9.80 39.48 14.90
CA LYS A 35 9.87 38.01 14.84
C LYS A 35 8.73 37.41 14.02
N VAL A 36 7.52 37.96 14.14
CA VAL A 36 6.34 37.53 13.36
C VAL A 36 6.54 37.87 11.88
N ALA A 37 6.94 39.11 11.56
CA ALA A 37 7.22 39.53 10.19
C ALA A 37 8.36 38.71 9.54
N GLU A 38 9.40 38.37 10.31
CA GLU A 38 10.49 37.51 9.84
C GLU A 38 10.01 36.07 9.57
N ARG A 39 9.13 35.52 10.44
CA ARG A 39 8.49 34.21 10.22
C ARG A 39 7.59 34.23 8.99
N GLU A 40 6.83 35.30 8.74
CA GLU A 40 5.99 35.43 7.55
C GLU A 40 6.80 35.54 6.26
N ARG A 41 7.89 36.31 6.26
CA ARG A 41 8.84 36.34 5.13
C ARG A 41 9.43 34.95 4.83
N LYS A 42 9.84 34.22 5.87
CA LYS A 42 10.33 32.83 5.72
C LYS A 42 9.24 31.88 5.20
N LYS A 43 7.99 32.02 5.65
CA LYS A 43 6.84 31.24 5.16
C LYS A 43 6.56 31.51 3.67
N GLU A 44 6.58 32.78 3.25
CA GLU A 44 6.36 33.17 1.86
C GLU A 44 7.50 32.67 0.95
N GLU A 45 8.74 32.77 1.41
CA GLU A 45 9.91 32.24 0.69
C GLU A 45 9.81 30.72 0.51
N VAL A 46 9.47 29.98 1.58
CA VAL A 46 9.27 28.52 1.52
C VAL A 46 8.13 28.16 0.56
N ARG A 47 7.03 28.92 0.60
CA ARG A 47 5.88 28.72 -0.31
C ARG A 47 6.26 28.98 -1.77
N LYS A 48 6.97 30.07 -2.05
CA LYS A 48 7.48 30.40 -3.39
C LYS A 48 8.41 29.32 -3.90
N ARG A 49 9.34 28.85 -3.07
CA ARG A 49 10.25 27.73 -3.40
C ARG A 49 9.51 26.43 -3.69
N LEU A 50 8.45 26.12 -2.92
CA LEU A 50 7.58 24.95 -3.16
C LEU A 50 6.80 25.08 -4.47
N GLU A 51 6.29 26.27 -4.79
CA GLU A 51 5.58 26.54 -6.03
C GLU A 51 6.50 26.45 -7.25
N GLU A 52 7.68 27.05 -7.18
CA GLU A 52 8.72 26.98 -8.22
C GLU A 52 9.20 25.55 -8.43
N ALA A 53 9.43 24.78 -7.35
CA ALA A 53 9.75 23.36 -7.46
C ALA A 53 8.61 22.54 -8.11
N SER A 54 7.36 22.93 -7.89
CA SER A 54 6.19 22.29 -8.53
C SER A 54 6.11 22.62 -10.03
N ARG A 55 6.44 23.86 -10.43
CA ARG A 55 6.50 24.31 -11.83
C ARG A 55 7.67 23.67 -12.58
N ALA A 56 8.85 23.60 -11.95
CA ALA A 56 10.03 22.93 -12.50
C ALA A 56 9.83 21.43 -12.73
N LYS A 57 9.03 20.75 -11.88
CA LYS A 57 8.64 19.33 -12.09
C LYS A 57 7.72 19.14 -13.30
N LYS A 58 6.94 20.15 -13.70
CA LYS A 58 6.10 20.12 -14.91
C LYS A 58 6.90 20.37 -16.19
N ALA A 59 7.98 21.15 -16.12
CA ALA A 59 8.82 21.52 -17.27
C ALA A 59 9.75 20.39 -17.74
N LYS A 60 10.16 19.45 -16.87
CA LYS A 60 11.01 18.30 -17.25
C LYS A 60 10.19 17.15 -17.86
N LYS A 61 9.56 17.40 -19.01
CA LYS A 61 8.81 16.42 -19.82
C LYS A 61 9.67 16.02 -21.04
N GLY A 62 10.60 15.09 -20.87
CA GLY A 62 11.41 14.63 -22.02
C GLY A 62 12.33 13.41 -21.85
N PHE A 63 12.74 13.02 -20.63
CA PHE A 63 13.80 12.01 -20.50
C PHE A 63 13.32 10.54 -20.46
N LEU A 64 12.03 10.28 -20.21
CA LEU A 64 11.53 8.91 -20.01
C LEU A 64 10.10 8.77 -20.52
N THR A 65 9.79 7.67 -21.23
CA THR A 65 8.40 7.36 -21.57
C THR A 65 7.56 7.26 -20.28
N PRO A 66 6.33 7.77 -20.28
CA PRO A 66 5.48 7.78 -19.09
C PRO A 66 5.24 6.36 -18.53
N GLU A 67 5.20 5.36 -19.40
CA GLU A 67 5.08 3.95 -19.05
C GLU A 67 6.31 3.41 -18.31
N ARG A 68 7.53 3.70 -18.82
CA ARG A 68 8.78 3.30 -18.16
C ARG A 68 8.92 3.97 -16.79
N LYS A 69 8.49 5.23 -16.66
CA LYS A 69 8.46 5.94 -15.36
C LYS A 69 7.51 5.28 -14.37
N LYS A 70 6.33 4.83 -14.81
CA LYS A 70 5.35 4.14 -13.97
C LYS A 70 5.88 2.77 -13.53
N LYS A 71 6.47 1.99 -14.44
CA LYS A 71 7.10 0.69 -14.13
C LYS A 71 8.23 0.85 -13.13
N LEU A 72 9.11 1.84 -13.32
CA LEU A 72 10.21 2.11 -12.40
C LEU A 72 9.72 2.50 -11.00
N ARG A 73 8.72 3.38 -10.88
CA ARG A 73 8.13 3.73 -9.58
C ARG A 73 7.55 2.52 -8.87
N LYS A 74 6.88 1.62 -9.61
CA LYS A 74 6.35 0.38 -9.06
C LYS A 74 7.48 -0.50 -8.53
N LEU A 75 8.54 -0.70 -9.31
CA LEU A 75 9.70 -1.50 -8.89
C LEU A 75 10.38 -0.91 -7.65
N LEU A 76 10.53 0.42 -7.57
CA LEU A 76 11.11 1.08 -6.41
C LEU A 76 10.23 0.93 -5.16
N MET A 77 8.91 1.06 -5.29
CA MET A 77 7.99 0.82 -4.18
C MET A 77 7.97 -0.64 -3.73
N MET A 78 8.04 -1.59 -4.67
CA MET A 78 8.12 -3.01 -4.36
C MET A 78 9.41 -3.35 -3.63
N LYS A 79 10.55 -2.88 -4.14
CA LYS A 79 11.84 -3.04 -3.46
C LYS A 79 11.85 -2.40 -2.08
N ALA A 80 11.36 -1.16 -1.94
CA ALA A 80 11.29 -0.50 -0.63
C ALA A 80 10.40 -1.25 0.36
N ALA A 81 9.31 -1.87 -0.10
CA ALA A 81 8.45 -2.69 0.74
C ALA A 81 9.11 -4.02 1.14
N GLU A 82 9.88 -4.64 0.23
CA GLU A 82 10.68 -5.83 0.52
C GLU A 82 11.80 -5.51 1.53
N ASP A 83 12.57 -4.45 1.29
CA ASP A 83 13.65 -3.98 2.16
C ASP A 83 13.09 -3.64 3.57
N LEU A 84 11.93 -2.99 3.67
CA LEU A 84 11.28 -2.69 4.95
C LEU A 84 10.90 -3.96 5.71
N LYS A 85 10.39 -4.99 5.03
CA LYS A 85 10.07 -6.28 5.65
C LYS A 85 11.32 -7.03 6.10
N GLN A 86 12.38 -7.01 5.30
CA GLN A 86 13.67 -7.60 5.67
C GLN A 86 14.25 -6.92 6.91
N GLN A 87 14.24 -5.58 6.96
CA GLN A 87 14.67 -4.84 8.14
C GLN A 87 13.84 -5.16 9.38
N GLN A 88 12.52 -5.30 9.24
CA GLN A 88 11.65 -5.72 10.36
C GLN A 88 12.00 -7.12 10.85
N MET A 89 12.23 -8.07 9.93
CA MET A 89 12.62 -9.44 10.27
C MET A 89 13.98 -9.48 10.98
N LEU A 90 14.98 -8.76 10.47
CA LEU A 90 16.30 -8.65 11.09
C LEU A 90 16.23 -8.00 12.48
N LYS A 91 15.43 -6.94 12.62
CA LYS A 91 15.23 -6.27 13.91
C LYS A 91 14.53 -7.18 14.92
N GLU A 92 13.57 -8.01 14.50
CA GLU A 92 12.92 -8.97 15.39
C GLU A 92 13.86 -10.12 15.77
N GLN A 93 14.67 -10.63 14.82
CA GLN A 93 15.70 -11.64 15.12
C GLN A 93 16.74 -11.11 16.10
N GLU A 94 17.22 -9.89 15.89
CA GLU A 94 18.14 -9.21 16.81
C GLU A 94 17.50 -9.00 18.18
N ARG A 95 16.24 -8.57 18.22
CA ARG A 95 15.48 -8.46 19.47
C ARG A 95 15.41 -9.79 20.20
N GLN A 96 15.12 -10.89 19.50
CA GLN A 96 15.09 -12.23 20.09
C GLN A 96 16.45 -12.65 20.62
N ARG A 97 17.53 -12.40 19.87
CA ARG A 97 18.91 -12.67 20.31
C ARG A 97 19.25 -11.91 21.60
N VAL A 98 19.00 -10.61 21.63
CA VAL A 98 19.28 -9.76 22.80
C VAL A 98 18.42 -10.16 24.00
N LEU A 99 17.16 -10.56 23.78
CA LEU A 99 16.32 -11.07 24.87
C LEU A 99 16.85 -12.39 25.43
N GLN A 100 17.30 -13.31 24.58
CA GLN A 100 17.92 -14.56 25.02
C GLN A 100 19.22 -14.34 25.79
N GLU A 101 20.03 -13.36 25.40
CA GLU A 101 21.27 -13.00 26.11
C GLU A 101 20.99 -12.31 27.46
N ARG A 102 19.96 -11.45 27.54
CA ARG A 102 19.67 -10.67 28.75
C ARG A 102 18.83 -11.42 29.78
N ILE A 103 17.89 -12.24 29.33
CA ILE A 103 17.02 -13.03 30.20
C ILE A 103 17.84 -14.22 30.72
N ILE A 104 18.18 -14.17 32.00
CA ILE A 104 18.79 -15.33 32.66
C ILE A 104 17.68 -16.36 32.88
N PRO A 105 17.89 -17.64 32.52
CA PRO A 105 16.93 -18.69 32.83
C PRO A 105 16.69 -18.75 34.34
N LEU A 106 15.46 -19.03 34.74
CA LEU A 106 15.13 -19.13 36.16
C LEU A 106 15.98 -20.25 36.80
N PRO A 107 16.57 -20.03 37.98
CA PRO A 107 17.27 -21.07 38.71
C PRO A 107 16.29 -22.18 39.09
N ASP A 108 16.77 -23.41 39.13
CA ASP A 108 15.97 -24.54 39.59
C ASP A 108 15.74 -24.40 41.10
N LEU A 109 14.48 -24.34 41.50
CA LEU A 109 14.08 -24.05 42.88
C LEU A 109 13.99 -25.33 43.72
N ASP A 110 13.89 -26.50 43.08
CA ASP A 110 13.71 -27.78 43.77
C ASP A 110 15.04 -28.34 44.31
N GLU A 111 16.18 -27.88 43.77
CA GLU A 111 17.54 -28.33 44.15
C GLU A 111 18.34 -27.28 44.96
N CYS A 112 17.77 -26.11 45.23
CA CYS A 112 18.46 -25.02 45.90
C CYS A 112 18.23 -25.05 47.42
N ASP A 113 19.30 -25.06 48.21
CA ASP A 113 19.20 -24.97 49.68
C ASP A 113 19.10 -23.49 50.17
N ASP A 114 19.60 -22.54 49.38
CA ASP A 114 19.74 -21.11 49.76
C ASP A 114 18.72 -20.19 49.06
N LEU A 115 17.41 -20.50 49.21
CA LEU A 115 16.32 -19.76 48.54
C LEU A 115 16.29 -18.26 48.86
N GLU A 116 16.67 -17.85 50.07
CA GLU A 116 16.64 -16.45 50.50
C GLU A 116 17.69 -15.61 49.74
N GLU A 117 18.86 -16.18 49.46
CA GLU A 117 19.89 -15.51 48.68
C GLU A 117 19.44 -15.30 47.24
N VAL A 118 18.89 -16.34 46.61
CA VAL A 118 18.34 -16.29 45.25
C VAL A 118 17.24 -15.23 45.13
N TYR A 119 16.34 -15.16 46.13
CA TYR A 119 15.29 -14.15 46.20
C TYR A 119 15.88 -12.73 46.24
N ASN A 120 16.86 -12.49 47.10
CA ASN A 120 17.47 -11.17 47.25
C ASN A 120 18.20 -10.73 45.97
N GLN A 121 18.95 -11.63 45.33
CA GLN A 121 19.62 -11.34 44.05
C GLN A 121 18.61 -11.00 42.93
N MET A 122 17.51 -11.74 42.83
CA MET A 122 16.44 -11.44 41.87
C MET A 122 15.76 -10.11 42.13
N ARG A 123 15.49 -9.82 43.41
CA ARG A 123 14.87 -8.56 43.85
C ARG A 123 15.75 -7.36 43.49
N ASP A 124 17.04 -7.41 43.78
CA ASP A 124 17.98 -6.32 43.49
C ASP A 124 18.10 -6.08 41.99
N ARG A 125 18.14 -7.16 41.20
CA ARG A 125 18.14 -7.08 39.74
C ARG A 125 16.85 -6.47 39.19
N LEU A 126 15.69 -6.83 39.75
CA LEU A 126 14.42 -6.26 39.34
C LEU A 126 14.38 -4.74 39.59
N ILE A 127 14.87 -4.29 40.74
CA ILE A 127 14.94 -2.87 41.08
C ILE A 127 15.85 -2.11 40.09
N ALA A 128 17.01 -2.67 39.75
CA ALA A 128 17.91 -2.08 38.76
C ALA A 128 17.26 -1.99 37.37
N LEU A 129 16.61 -3.06 36.91
CA LEU A 129 15.91 -3.09 35.62
C LEU A 129 14.76 -2.08 35.55
N GLU A 130 14.00 -1.90 36.64
CA GLU A 130 12.92 -0.92 36.70
C GLU A 130 13.46 0.52 36.62
N SER A 131 14.59 0.79 37.29
CA SER A 131 15.28 2.08 37.16
C SER A 131 15.72 2.35 35.72
N GLU A 132 16.37 1.39 35.06
CA GLU A 132 16.78 1.53 33.66
C GLU A 132 15.59 1.72 32.72
N ASN A 133 14.50 0.98 32.96
CA ASN A 133 13.27 1.09 32.18
C ASN A 133 12.64 2.48 32.31
N TYR A 134 12.65 3.06 33.51
CA TYR A 134 12.20 4.43 33.74
C TYR A 134 13.04 5.44 32.96
N ASP A 135 14.36 5.35 33.04
CA ASP A 135 15.28 6.26 32.33
C ASP A 135 15.08 6.21 30.81
N VAL A 136 15.01 5.01 30.24
CA VAL A 136 14.74 4.82 28.81
C VAL A 136 13.37 5.37 28.43
N SER A 137 12.34 5.08 29.22
CA SER A 137 10.98 5.58 28.98
C SER A 137 10.90 7.11 29.02
N TYR A 138 11.63 7.74 29.95
CA TYR A 138 11.72 9.19 30.06
C TYR A 138 12.38 9.81 28.82
N ILE A 139 13.51 9.25 28.38
CA ILE A 139 14.22 9.72 27.17
C ILE A 139 13.32 9.60 25.94
N VAL A 140 12.61 8.46 25.77
CA VAL A 140 11.68 8.26 24.65
C VAL A 140 10.58 9.33 24.67
N ARG A 141 9.95 9.58 25.82
CA ARG A 141 8.93 10.63 25.94
C ARG A 141 9.48 12.01 25.59
N GLN A 142 10.67 12.36 26.07
CA GLN A 142 11.30 13.64 25.74
C GLN A 142 11.53 13.79 24.23
N LYS A 143 11.97 12.71 23.56
CA LYS A 143 12.17 12.69 22.11
C LYS A 143 10.85 12.76 21.35
N ASP A 144 9.79 12.13 21.84
CA ASP A 144 8.45 12.25 21.24
C ASP A 144 7.93 13.69 21.32
N PHE A 145 8.15 14.39 22.44
CA PHE A 145 7.82 15.81 22.56
C PHE A 145 8.62 16.65 21.57
N GLU A 146 9.94 16.45 21.48
CA GLU A 146 10.82 17.16 20.53
C GLU A 146 10.36 16.93 19.07
N ILE A 147 10.03 15.69 18.70
CA ILE A 147 9.50 15.36 17.37
C ILE A 147 8.18 16.07 17.11
N ASN A 148 7.28 16.12 18.10
CA ASN A 148 5.99 16.79 17.97
C ASN A 148 6.17 18.32 17.78
N GLU A 149 7.03 18.95 18.57
CA GLU A 149 7.35 20.38 18.43
C GLU A 149 7.95 20.69 17.05
N LEU A 150 8.92 19.89 16.60
CA LEU A 150 9.51 20.05 15.27
C LEU A 150 8.48 19.82 14.16
N THR A 151 7.56 18.87 14.34
CA THR A 151 6.47 18.60 13.39
C THR A 151 5.52 19.80 13.29
N ILE A 152 5.15 20.40 14.42
CA ILE A 152 4.33 21.62 14.46
C ILE A 152 5.08 22.77 13.76
N ALA A 153 6.35 22.99 14.10
CA ALA A 153 7.16 24.05 13.49
C ALA A 153 7.27 23.89 11.96
N VAL A 154 7.51 22.67 11.47
CA VAL A 154 7.54 22.37 10.04
C VAL A 154 6.19 22.63 9.38
N ASN A 155 5.08 22.29 10.04
CA ASN A 155 3.74 22.53 9.51
C ASN A 155 3.39 24.02 9.46
N ASP A 156 3.75 24.79 10.49
CA ASP A 156 3.54 26.23 10.53
C ASP A 156 4.37 26.97 9.48
N LEU A 157 5.60 26.51 9.20
CA LEU A 157 6.46 27.04 8.13
C LEU A 157 5.93 26.69 6.73
N ARG A 158 5.39 25.49 6.54
CA ARG A 158 4.75 25.06 5.28
C ARG A 158 3.39 25.72 5.05
N GLY A 159 2.80 26.28 6.11
CA GLY A 159 1.48 26.89 6.14
C GLY A 159 0.39 25.85 6.43
N LYS A 160 -0.47 26.13 7.43
CA LYS A 160 -1.64 25.31 7.82
C LYS A 160 -2.61 25.06 6.66
N PHE A 161 -2.51 25.85 5.59
CA PHE A 161 -3.39 25.83 4.43
C PHE A 161 -2.63 25.59 3.11
N VAL A 162 -1.80 24.55 3.04
CA VAL A 162 -1.50 23.96 1.72
C VAL A 162 -2.83 23.43 1.20
N LYS A 163 -3.55 24.23 0.40
CA LYS A 163 -4.85 23.87 -0.16
C LYS A 163 -4.75 22.45 -0.70
N PRO A 164 -5.34 21.45 0.00
CA PRO A 164 -5.28 20.09 -0.50
C PRO A 164 -5.95 20.16 -1.86
N THR A 165 -5.28 19.64 -2.89
CA THR A 165 -5.88 19.63 -4.23
C THR A 165 -7.10 18.73 -4.13
N LEU A 166 -8.27 19.35 -3.98
CA LEU A 166 -9.56 18.67 -3.86
C LEU A 166 -9.74 17.90 -5.17
N LYS A 167 -9.43 16.61 -5.14
CA LYS A 167 -9.77 15.73 -6.24
C LYS A 167 -11.29 15.62 -6.24
N LYS A 168 -11.90 15.70 -7.42
CA LYS A 168 -13.33 15.42 -7.58
C LYS A 168 -13.56 13.95 -7.21
N VAL A 169 -13.89 13.70 -5.95
CA VAL A 169 -14.25 12.37 -5.48
C VAL A 169 -15.72 12.19 -5.85
N SER A 170 -16.01 11.32 -6.83
CA SER A 170 -17.39 10.94 -7.09
C SER A 170 -17.91 10.15 -5.87
N LYS A 171 -19.11 10.49 -5.37
CA LYS A 171 -19.71 9.87 -4.16
C LYS A 171 -19.91 8.34 -4.31
N THR A 172 -19.81 7.83 -5.54
CA THR A 172 -20.11 6.44 -5.91
C THR A 172 -18.89 5.61 -6.31
N GLU A 173 -17.76 6.17 -6.80
CA GLU A 173 -16.61 5.34 -7.21
C GLU A 173 -16.04 4.49 -6.08
N GLY A 174 -15.88 5.03 -4.87
CA GLY A 174 -15.32 4.28 -3.74
C GLY A 174 -16.22 3.14 -3.24
N LYS A 175 -17.54 3.22 -3.46
CA LYS A 175 -18.48 2.14 -3.14
C LYS A 175 -18.45 1.05 -4.20
N PHE A 176 -18.32 1.43 -5.48
CA PHE A 176 -18.07 0.49 -6.57
C PHE A 176 -16.68 -0.13 -6.52
N ASP A 177 -15.65 0.54 -5.99
CA ASP A 177 -14.30 -0.06 -5.85
C ASP A 177 -14.26 -1.18 -4.80
N LYS A 178 -15.13 -1.15 -3.78
CA LYS A 178 -15.27 -2.28 -2.84
C LYS A 178 -15.99 -3.47 -3.47
N LEU A 179 -16.98 -3.24 -4.33
CA LEU A 179 -17.56 -4.30 -5.17
C LEU A 179 -16.53 -4.80 -6.19
N LYS A 180 -15.90 -3.89 -6.95
CA LYS A 180 -14.88 -4.18 -7.94
C LYS A 180 -13.60 -4.76 -7.38
N LYS A 181 -13.17 -4.57 -6.12
CA LYS A 181 -12.00 -5.27 -5.56
C LYS A 181 -12.34 -6.68 -5.05
N LYS A 182 -13.52 -6.87 -4.47
CA LYS A 182 -14.05 -8.20 -4.15
C LYS A 182 -14.31 -9.00 -5.42
N GLU A 183 -14.73 -8.33 -6.49
CA GLU A 183 -14.93 -8.90 -7.80
C GLU A 183 -13.65 -8.91 -8.66
N ALA A 184 -12.68 -8.01 -8.56
CA ALA A 184 -11.50 -7.98 -9.47
C ALA A 184 -10.49 -9.10 -9.23
N ALA A 185 -10.49 -9.72 -8.05
CA ALA A 185 -9.77 -10.98 -7.85
C ALA A 185 -10.50 -12.17 -8.51
N LYS A 186 -11.78 -12.00 -8.88
CA LYS A 186 -12.66 -13.04 -9.48
C LYS A 186 -13.14 -12.72 -10.90
N VAL A 187 -13.00 -11.48 -11.36
CA VAL A 187 -13.21 -11.01 -12.73
C VAL A 187 -11.85 -11.08 -13.40
N ASP A 188 -11.36 -12.31 -13.47
CA ASP A 188 -10.32 -12.68 -14.39
C ASP A 188 -10.91 -12.48 -15.79
N PHE A 189 -10.60 -11.37 -16.45
CA PHE A 189 -11.13 -11.07 -17.80
C PHE A 189 -10.78 -12.17 -18.81
N ARG A 190 -9.85 -13.07 -18.49
CA ARG A 190 -9.53 -14.27 -19.28
C ARG A 190 -10.56 -15.38 -19.16
N SER A 191 -11.32 -15.47 -18.07
CA SER A 191 -12.32 -16.54 -17.89
C SER A 191 -13.57 -16.34 -18.75
N ASN A 192 -13.88 -15.08 -19.08
CA ASN A 192 -15.03 -14.71 -19.92
C ASN A 192 -14.65 -14.51 -21.40
N LEU A 193 -13.36 -14.59 -21.75
CA LEU A 193 -12.92 -14.71 -23.14
C LEU A 193 -12.79 -16.20 -23.50
N LYS A 194 -13.41 -16.62 -24.61
CA LYS A 194 -13.15 -17.95 -25.18
C LYS A 194 -11.65 -18.05 -25.51
N GLN A 195 -10.89 -18.84 -24.76
CA GLN A 195 -9.60 -19.33 -25.23
C GLN A 195 -9.88 -20.21 -26.45
N VAL A 196 -9.50 -19.72 -27.63
CA VAL A 196 -9.47 -20.54 -28.83
C VAL A 196 -8.26 -21.45 -28.67
N ASP A 197 -8.48 -22.66 -28.19
CA ASP A 197 -7.51 -23.74 -28.33
C ASP A 197 -7.30 -23.95 -29.82
N LYS A 198 -6.17 -23.45 -30.32
CA LYS A 198 -5.71 -23.78 -31.67
C LYS A 198 -5.31 -25.24 -31.63
N ASN A 199 -6.30 -26.13 -31.76
CA ASN A 199 -6.10 -27.56 -32.01
C ASN A 199 -5.51 -27.73 -33.40
N GLN A 200 -4.21 -27.44 -33.52
CA GLN A 200 -3.42 -27.69 -34.73
C GLN A 200 -3.38 -29.20 -35.05
N PHE A 201 -3.73 -30.07 -34.09
CA PHE A 201 -3.71 -31.52 -34.22
C PHE A 201 -5.05 -32.15 -34.67
N ALA A 202 -6.19 -31.44 -34.58
CA ALA A 202 -7.48 -32.00 -34.98
C ALA A 202 -7.69 -32.03 -36.51
N MET A 203 -7.00 -31.16 -37.25
CA MET A 203 -7.16 -31.08 -38.71
C MET A 203 -6.49 -32.25 -39.45
N ASP A 204 -5.46 -32.89 -38.87
CA ASP A 204 -4.76 -33.98 -39.53
C ASP A 204 -5.55 -35.31 -39.50
N GLU A 205 -6.26 -35.60 -38.41
CA GLU A 205 -7.10 -36.81 -38.31
C GLU A 205 -8.29 -36.75 -39.28
N VAL A 206 -8.94 -35.59 -39.37
CA VAL A 206 -10.04 -35.36 -40.31
C VAL A 206 -9.54 -35.50 -41.75
N LYS A 207 -8.36 -34.96 -42.08
CA LYS A 207 -7.76 -35.11 -43.42
C LYS A 207 -7.47 -36.57 -43.76
N LYS A 208 -6.98 -37.36 -42.80
CA LYS A 208 -6.72 -38.80 -42.96
C LYS A 208 -8.00 -39.60 -43.18
N TYR A 209 -9.06 -39.29 -42.42
CA TYR A 209 -10.38 -39.89 -42.56
C TYR A 209 -10.97 -39.64 -43.96
N TRP A 210 -10.96 -38.40 -44.43
CA TRP A 210 -11.47 -38.05 -45.75
C TRP A 210 -10.65 -38.67 -46.88
N LYS A 211 -9.32 -38.73 -46.76
CA LYS A 211 -8.45 -39.45 -47.74
C LYS A 211 -8.81 -40.93 -47.83
N SER A 212 -8.99 -41.60 -46.68
CA SER A 212 -9.39 -43.01 -46.63
C SER A 212 -10.76 -43.25 -47.27
N LYS A 213 -11.72 -42.35 -47.01
CA LYS A 213 -13.06 -42.42 -47.59
C LYS A 213 -13.05 -42.22 -49.10
N LEU A 214 -12.21 -41.30 -49.60
CA LEU A 214 -12.07 -41.01 -51.03
C LEU A 214 -11.45 -42.20 -51.78
N VAL A 215 -10.43 -42.85 -51.19
CA VAL A 215 -9.84 -44.09 -51.72
C VAL A 215 -10.86 -45.22 -51.78
N LYS A 216 -11.69 -45.38 -50.73
CA LYS A 216 -12.79 -46.36 -50.74
C LYS A 216 -13.82 -46.05 -51.83
N TYR A 217 -14.22 -44.78 -51.97
CA TYR A 217 -15.18 -44.36 -52.99
C TYR A 217 -14.65 -44.60 -54.41
N GLN A 218 -13.40 -44.27 -54.68
CA GLN A 218 -12.75 -44.56 -55.97
C GLN A 218 -12.65 -46.05 -56.26
N ARG A 219 -12.39 -46.88 -55.24
CA ARG A 219 -12.37 -48.34 -55.40
C ARG A 219 -13.76 -48.88 -55.77
N VAL A 220 -14.81 -48.39 -55.12
CA VAL A 220 -16.20 -48.78 -55.42
C VAL A 220 -16.60 -48.33 -56.82
N VAL A 221 -16.33 -47.09 -57.21
CA VAL A 221 -16.65 -46.57 -58.56
C VAL A 221 -15.92 -47.36 -59.65
N LYS A 222 -14.69 -47.82 -59.40
CA LYS A 222 -13.92 -48.65 -60.34
C LYS A 222 -14.41 -50.10 -60.44
N LEU A 223 -15.20 -50.56 -59.46
CA LEU A 223 -15.80 -51.90 -59.41
C LEU A 223 -17.22 -51.95 -59.99
N ILE A 224 -17.80 -50.80 -60.39
CA ILE A 224 -19.10 -50.76 -61.08
C ILE A 224 -18.83 -50.94 -62.58
N PRO A 225 -19.21 -52.07 -63.21
CA PRO A 225 -19.05 -52.27 -64.64
C PRO A 225 -19.89 -51.23 -65.39
N ASN A 226 -19.25 -50.55 -66.34
CA ASN A 226 -19.84 -49.50 -67.17
C ASN A 226 -20.91 -50.09 -68.11
N SER A 227 -22.14 -50.24 -67.62
CA SER A 227 -23.31 -50.56 -68.43
C SER A 227 -23.72 -49.33 -69.24
N LYS A 228 -23.28 -49.29 -70.51
CA LYS A 228 -23.65 -48.30 -71.53
C LYS A 228 -25.17 -48.09 -71.59
N CYS A 229 -25.68 -47.02 -70.96
CA CYS A 229 -26.97 -46.45 -71.31
C CYS A 229 -26.79 -45.54 -72.53
N ARG A 230 -27.15 -46.08 -73.69
CA ARG A 230 -27.38 -45.34 -74.93
C ARG A 230 -28.58 -44.40 -74.71
N TYR A 231 -28.40 -43.11 -74.93
CA TYR A 231 -29.51 -42.24 -75.34
C TYR A 231 -29.13 -41.49 -76.61
N LEU A 232 -30.03 -41.64 -77.58
CA LEU A 232 -30.01 -41.18 -78.94
C LEU A 232 -30.26 -39.67 -79.02
N ASP A 233 -29.65 -39.09 -80.06
CA ASP A 233 -30.06 -37.99 -80.93
C ASP A 233 -30.70 -36.71 -80.36
N GLY A 234 -30.09 -35.60 -80.78
CA GLY A 234 -30.63 -34.25 -80.68
C GLY A 234 -29.90 -33.29 -81.61
N SER A 235 -30.23 -33.36 -82.90
CA SER A 235 -29.77 -32.54 -84.03
C SER A 235 -29.84 -31.02 -83.81
N LYS A 236 -28.83 -30.32 -84.35
CA LYS A 236 -28.84 -28.97 -84.99
C LYS A 236 -27.36 -28.56 -85.13
N GLN A 237 -26.80 -28.17 -86.26
CA GLN A 237 -27.31 -27.79 -87.58
C GLN A 237 -26.16 -27.96 -88.58
#